data_AF-A0A4Y7S8X3-F1
#
_entry.id   AF-A0A4Y7S8X3-F1
#
_cell.length_a   1.000
_cell.length_b   1.000
_cell.length_c   1.000
_cell.angle_alpha   90.00
_cell.angle_beta   90.00
_cell.angle_gamma   90.00
#
_symmetry.space_group_name_H-M   'P 1'
#
loop_
_entity.id
_entity.type
_entity.pdbx_description
1 polymer ?
#
loop_
_entity_poly.entity_id
_entity_poly.type
_entity_poly.pdbx_seq_one_letter_code
_entity_poly.pdbx_strand_id
1 'polypeptide(L)'
;MSARQALQSRTGGGSAISLETSGILTFEKKLGNFIHNNKGQLILEASAARALRTIGELELELQLWQRAMEGSLEELDQKIDAFTAQMESLEQDREDSIYLLYREVERLGASVGEDLNDFFSLKSGELVKLLEEYCHKESPGKSAKELAVILNQYSRELILSVLDEKRNEQRLIIREQFEKVALRFFGRIEEIVDRMMEISAEIFNISVDKSASKEYILGSKRFYFYFEEHPSFIPSLETLTVLGVLPKTLVGGRLLKNAKNKLVELFDRNCGRVRFDLVEGLTESARDVAGDLRLRANSVSKGLLAAIHKARLERDLGEKERAERLESWRKEYDELRQMKDMVQQVISSR
;
A
#
# COMPACT_ATOMS: atom_id res chain seq x y z
N MET A 1 15.65 -26.19 16.25
CA MET A 1 16.26 -26.22 14.91
C MET A 1 17.69 -25.73 15.04
N SER A 2 18.68 -26.40 14.45
CA SER A 2 20.10 -26.03 14.58
C SER A 2 20.73 -25.79 13.21
N ALA A 3 20.92 -24.51 12.86
CA ALA A 3 21.51 -24.11 11.58
C ALA A 3 22.97 -24.58 11.43
N ARG A 4 23.72 -24.66 12.55
CA ARG A 4 25.11 -25.13 12.56
C ARG A 4 25.23 -26.61 12.20
N GLN A 5 24.35 -27.45 12.75
CA GLN A 5 24.31 -28.89 12.44
C GLN A 5 23.86 -29.14 11.00
N ALA A 6 22.85 -28.39 10.53
CA ALA A 6 22.40 -28.45 9.14
C ALA A 6 23.53 -28.08 8.15
N LEU A 7 24.30 -27.03 8.44
CA LEU A 7 25.43 -26.61 7.61
C LEU A 7 26.55 -27.67 7.60
N GLN A 8 26.97 -28.15 8.76
CA GLN A 8 28.04 -29.16 8.89
C GLN A 8 27.69 -30.48 8.17
N SER A 9 26.42 -30.88 8.20
CA SER A 9 25.94 -32.05 7.46
C SER A 9 25.88 -31.82 5.95
N ARG A 10 25.62 -30.59 5.48
CA ARG A 10 25.58 -30.28 4.03
C ARG A 10 26.96 -30.03 3.42
N THR A 11 27.94 -29.59 4.21
CA THR A 11 29.32 -29.34 3.74
C THR A 11 30.23 -30.57 3.88
N GLY A 12 29.65 -31.78 4.02
CA GLY A 12 30.38 -33.05 4.03
C GLY A 12 31.12 -33.41 5.33
N GLY A 13 30.91 -32.65 6.41
CA GLY A 13 31.59 -32.84 7.70
C GLY A 13 30.83 -33.66 8.75
N GLY A 14 29.62 -34.17 8.44
CA GLY A 14 28.79 -34.90 9.39
C GLY A 14 27.90 -35.97 8.74
N SER A 15 27.53 -37.00 9.51
CA SER A 15 26.68 -38.11 9.05
C SER A 15 25.24 -37.68 8.75
N ALA A 16 24.55 -38.42 7.86
CA ALA A 16 23.17 -38.14 7.45
C ALA A 16 22.16 -38.04 8.61
N ILE A 17 22.43 -38.74 9.73
CA ILE A 17 21.63 -38.72 10.96
C ILE A 17 21.52 -37.29 11.54
N SER A 18 22.58 -36.48 11.43
CA SER A 18 22.62 -35.09 11.92
C SER A 18 21.66 -34.15 11.17
N LEU A 19 21.37 -34.45 9.90
CA LEU A 19 20.52 -33.63 9.04
C LEU A 19 19.04 -33.76 9.43
N GLU A 20 18.58 -34.96 9.78
CA GLU A 20 17.23 -35.23 10.29
C GLU A 20 17.02 -34.65 11.70
N THR A 21 17.98 -34.84 12.62
CA THR A 21 17.90 -34.27 13.98
C THR A 21 17.99 -32.75 14.04
N SER A 22 18.55 -32.09 13.02
CA SER A 22 18.65 -30.62 12.97
C SER A 22 17.28 -29.93 12.85
N GLY A 23 16.27 -30.66 12.38
CA GLY A 23 14.92 -30.16 12.09
C GLY A 23 14.80 -29.37 10.78
N ILE A 24 15.88 -29.24 9.99
CA ILE A 24 15.87 -28.43 8.76
C ILE A 24 15.02 -29.06 7.65
N LEU A 25 15.03 -30.39 7.50
CA LEU A 25 14.24 -31.08 6.46
C LEU A 25 12.73 -30.93 6.73
N THR A 26 12.31 -31.01 7.99
CA THR A 26 10.92 -30.78 8.39
C THR A 26 10.51 -29.32 8.14
N PHE A 27 11.41 -28.36 8.38
CA PHE A 27 11.19 -26.96 8.05
C PHE A 27 11.11 -26.72 6.55
N GLU A 28 12.05 -27.23 5.75
CA GLU A 28 12.05 -27.13 4.29
C GLU A 28 10.81 -27.78 3.69
N LYS A 29 10.37 -28.93 4.22
CA LYS A 29 9.13 -29.57 3.79
C LYS A 29 7.89 -28.73 4.15
N LYS A 30 7.82 -28.18 5.37
CA LYS A 30 6.72 -27.30 5.79
C LYS A 30 6.71 -25.98 5.01
N LEU A 31 7.88 -25.40 4.75
CA LEU A 31 8.04 -24.17 3.99
C LEU A 31 7.74 -24.41 2.50
N GLY A 32 8.23 -25.50 1.93
CA GLY A 32 7.92 -25.95 0.58
C GLY A 32 6.42 -26.18 0.40
N ASN A 33 5.78 -26.90 1.32
CA ASN A 33 4.32 -27.08 1.31
C ASN A 33 3.58 -25.75 1.50
N PHE A 34 4.04 -24.85 2.37
CA PHE A 34 3.42 -23.54 2.57
C PHE A 34 3.54 -22.64 1.34
N ILE A 35 4.70 -22.62 0.68
CA ILE A 35 4.94 -21.85 -0.54
C ILE A 35 4.16 -22.45 -1.71
N HIS A 36 4.21 -23.77 -1.88
CA HIS A 36 3.62 -24.46 -3.03
C HIS A 36 2.09 -24.60 -2.91
N ASN A 37 1.60 -25.01 -1.74
CA ASN A 37 0.18 -25.36 -1.57
C ASN A 37 -0.67 -24.17 -1.09
N ASN A 38 -0.13 -23.24 -0.29
CA ASN A 38 -0.97 -22.16 0.28
C ASN A 38 -0.76 -20.82 -0.44
N LYS A 39 0.48 -20.36 -0.60
CA LYS A 39 0.76 -19.08 -1.30
C LYS A 39 0.64 -19.21 -2.81
N GLY A 40 1.15 -20.31 -3.38
CA GLY A 40 1.05 -20.59 -4.81
C GLY A 40 -0.40 -20.69 -5.28
N GLN A 41 -1.23 -21.42 -4.53
CA GLN A 41 -2.65 -21.56 -4.82
C GLN A 41 -3.38 -20.21 -4.75
N LEU A 42 -3.20 -19.45 -3.66
CA LEU A 42 -3.83 -18.14 -3.53
C LEU A 42 -3.41 -17.17 -4.64
N ILE A 43 -2.14 -17.17 -5.07
CA ILE A 43 -1.69 -16.33 -6.20
C ILE A 43 -2.27 -16.81 -7.53
N LEU A 44 -2.45 -18.12 -7.73
CA LEU A 44 -3.02 -18.66 -8.95
C LEU A 44 -4.52 -18.38 -9.05
N GLU A 45 -5.29 -18.67 -8.00
CA GLU A 45 -6.72 -18.36 -7.92
C GLU A 45 -6.96 -16.87 -8.14
N ALA A 46 -6.15 -16.05 -7.47
CA ALA A 46 -6.10 -14.62 -7.66
C ALA A 46 -5.91 -14.20 -9.12
N SER A 47 -4.82 -14.70 -9.73
CA SER A 47 -4.44 -14.32 -11.09
C SER A 47 -5.48 -14.79 -12.10
N ALA A 48 -6.04 -15.97 -11.88
CA ALA A 48 -7.06 -16.55 -12.74
C ALA A 48 -8.39 -15.77 -12.62
N ALA A 49 -8.80 -15.39 -11.41
CA ALA A 49 -9.98 -14.54 -11.21
C ALA A 49 -9.82 -13.18 -11.91
N ARG A 50 -8.64 -12.56 -11.80
CA ARG A 50 -8.32 -11.32 -12.51
C ARG A 50 -8.37 -11.50 -14.03
N ALA A 51 -7.78 -12.57 -14.54
CA ALA A 51 -7.81 -12.87 -15.96
C ALA A 51 -9.24 -13.06 -16.46
N LEU A 52 -10.08 -13.82 -15.74
CA LEU A 52 -11.49 -14.00 -16.08
C LEU A 52 -12.28 -12.70 -16.04
N ARG A 53 -11.98 -11.79 -15.11
CA ARG A 53 -12.62 -10.48 -15.03
C ARG A 53 -12.26 -9.61 -16.24
N THR A 54 -10.97 -9.52 -16.59
CA THR A 54 -10.53 -8.79 -17.79
C THR A 54 -11.07 -9.42 -19.08
N ILE A 55 -11.13 -10.76 -19.15
CA ILE A 55 -11.76 -11.44 -20.28
C ILE A 55 -13.24 -11.07 -20.39
N GLY A 56 -13.98 -11.03 -19.28
CA GLY A 56 -15.39 -10.61 -19.28
C GLY A 56 -15.60 -9.15 -19.72
N GLU A 57 -14.68 -8.26 -19.35
CA GLU A 57 -14.67 -6.87 -19.82
C GLU A 57 -14.46 -6.78 -21.34
N LEU A 58 -13.46 -7.49 -21.87
CA LEU A 58 -13.20 -7.56 -23.32
C LEU A 58 -14.35 -8.24 -24.09
N GLU A 59 -14.98 -9.25 -23.48
CA GLU A 59 -16.12 -9.96 -24.06
C GLU A 59 -17.29 -8.99 -24.24
N LEU A 60 -17.55 -8.16 -23.22
CA LEU A 60 -18.57 -7.12 -23.29
C LEU A 60 -18.23 -6.05 -24.35
N GLU A 61 -16.97 -5.60 -24.44
CA GLU A 61 -16.53 -4.66 -25.48
C GLU A 61 -16.82 -5.20 -26.89
N LEU A 62 -16.49 -6.47 -27.16
CA LEU A 62 -16.77 -7.11 -28.44
C LEU A 62 -18.28 -7.23 -28.69
N GLN A 63 -19.07 -7.63 -27.68
CA GLN A 63 -20.52 -7.73 -27.82
C GLN A 63 -21.19 -6.36 -28.05
N LEU A 64 -20.69 -5.30 -27.40
CA LEU A 64 -21.13 -3.93 -27.63
C LEU A 64 -20.89 -3.50 -29.06
N TRP A 65 -19.67 -3.74 -29.57
CA TRP A 65 -19.35 -3.44 -30.96
C TRP A 65 -20.30 -4.17 -31.92
N GLN A 66 -20.55 -5.47 -31.69
CA GLN A 66 -21.45 -6.27 -32.53
C GLN A 66 -22.87 -5.72 -32.51
N ARG A 67 -23.42 -5.41 -31.33
CA ARG A 67 -24.78 -4.85 -31.22
C ARG A 67 -24.88 -3.44 -31.78
N ALA A 68 -23.83 -2.63 -31.66
CA ALA A 68 -23.79 -1.31 -32.27
C ALA A 68 -23.82 -1.39 -33.80
N MET A 69 -23.24 -2.44 -34.40
CA MET A 69 -23.31 -2.71 -35.85
C MET A 69 -24.72 -3.10 -36.34
N GLU A 70 -25.65 -3.42 -35.44
CA GLU A 70 -27.04 -3.76 -35.72
C GLU A 70 -27.98 -2.55 -35.52
N GLY A 71 -29.18 -2.55 -36.10
CA GLY A 71 -30.15 -1.44 -35.98
C GLY A 71 -29.88 -0.26 -36.92
N SER A 72 -30.44 0.93 -36.64
CA SER A 72 -30.22 2.15 -37.45
C SER A 72 -29.10 3.05 -36.88
N LEU A 73 -28.53 3.94 -37.72
CA LEU A 73 -27.51 4.90 -37.26
C LEU A 73 -28.07 5.89 -36.23
N GLU A 74 -29.32 6.32 -36.40
CA GLU A 74 -29.98 7.24 -35.48
C GLU A 74 -30.19 6.61 -34.09
N GLU A 75 -30.60 5.34 -34.04
CA GLU A 75 -30.69 4.59 -32.77
C GLU A 75 -29.31 4.43 -32.10
N LEU A 76 -28.25 4.22 -32.90
CA LEU A 76 -26.90 4.09 -32.36
C LEU A 76 -26.41 5.41 -31.75
N ASP A 77 -26.61 6.54 -32.43
CA ASP A 77 -26.23 7.86 -31.92
C ASP A 77 -26.98 8.19 -30.62
N GLN A 78 -28.29 7.90 -30.54
CA GLN A 78 -29.07 8.07 -29.30
C GLN A 78 -28.54 7.21 -28.13
N LYS A 79 -28.14 5.96 -28.42
CA LYS A 79 -27.54 5.07 -27.41
C LYS A 79 -26.16 5.55 -26.97
N ILE A 80 -25.35 6.09 -27.88
CA ILE A 80 -24.04 6.68 -27.57
C ILE A 80 -24.22 7.86 -26.61
N ASP A 81 -25.18 8.75 -26.88
CA ASP A 81 -25.44 9.93 -26.03
C ASP A 81 -25.90 9.50 -24.63
N ALA A 82 -26.85 8.57 -24.55
CA ALA A 82 -27.35 8.05 -23.28
C ALA A 82 -26.25 7.31 -22.48
N PHE A 83 -25.40 6.55 -23.16
CA PHE A 83 -24.28 5.85 -22.55
C PHE A 83 -23.23 6.82 -22.02
N THR A 84 -22.85 7.81 -22.82
CA THR A 84 -21.83 8.80 -22.44
C THR A 84 -22.25 9.59 -21.21
N ALA A 85 -23.51 10.05 -21.15
CA ALA A 85 -24.04 10.75 -19.99
C ALA A 85 -24.00 9.91 -18.70
N GLN A 86 -24.28 8.60 -18.79
CA GLN A 86 -24.18 7.71 -17.63
C GLN A 86 -22.74 7.42 -17.23
N MET A 87 -21.82 7.27 -18.19
CA MET A 87 -20.39 7.12 -17.89
C MET A 87 -19.83 8.35 -17.18
N GLU A 88 -20.21 9.56 -17.59
CA GLU A 88 -19.79 10.80 -16.92
C GLU A 88 -20.24 10.84 -15.45
N SER A 89 -21.46 10.40 -15.15
CA SER A 89 -21.94 10.30 -13.77
C SER A 89 -21.11 9.31 -12.93
N LEU A 90 -20.72 8.17 -13.50
CA LEU A 90 -19.91 7.17 -12.79
C LEU A 90 -18.45 7.60 -12.62
N GLU A 91 -17.92 8.37 -13.56
CA GLU A 91 -16.61 9.01 -13.42
C GLU A 91 -16.62 10.05 -12.28
N GLN A 92 -17.73 10.77 -12.08
CA GLN A 92 -17.90 11.65 -10.93
C GLN A 92 -17.94 10.84 -9.61
N ASP A 93 -18.71 9.76 -9.54
CA ASP A 93 -18.75 8.86 -8.38
C ASP A 93 -17.35 8.33 -8.01
N ARG A 94 -16.50 8.08 -9.03
CA ARG A 94 -15.11 7.67 -8.86
C ARG A 94 -14.28 8.79 -8.21
N GLU A 95 -14.33 10.01 -8.73
CA GLU A 95 -13.58 11.13 -8.15
C GLU A 95 -14.03 11.45 -6.72
N ASP A 96 -15.33 11.38 -6.45
CA ASP A 96 -15.87 11.54 -5.09
C ASP A 96 -15.33 10.44 -4.16
N SER A 97 -15.22 9.21 -4.64
CA SER A 97 -14.63 8.09 -3.89
C SER A 97 -13.15 8.36 -3.57
N ILE A 98 -12.39 8.89 -4.52
CA ILE A 98 -10.98 9.23 -4.32
C ILE A 98 -10.82 10.41 -3.36
N TYR A 99 -11.70 11.42 -3.42
CA TYR A 99 -11.72 12.51 -2.46
C TYR A 99 -11.94 12.00 -1.04
N LEU A 100 -12.87 11.06 -0.86
CA LEU A 100 -13.13 10.43 0.45
C LEU A 100 -11.93 9.61 0.94
N LEU A 101 -11.17 8.95 0.05
CA LEU A 101 -9.92 8.28 0.41
C LEU A 101 -8.92 9.26 1.03
N TYR A 102 -8.70 10.42 0.40
CA TYR A 102 -7.79 11.43 0.95
C TYR A 102 -8.26 11.96 2.31
N ARG A 103 -9.57 12.16 2.49
CA ARG A 103 -10.11 12.59 3.80
C ARG A 103 -9.87 11.58 4.91
N GLU A 104 -10.00 10.29 4.62
CA GLU A 104 -9.70 9.27 5.61
C GLU A 104 -8.21 9.15 5.92
N VAL A 105 -7.36 9.36 4.92
CA VAL A 105 -5.91 9.44 5.09
C VAL A 105 -5.50 10.64 5.94
N GLU A 106 -6.10 11.81 5.72
CA GLU A 106 -5.90 13.00 6.57
C GLU A 106 -6.27 12.70 8.02
N ARG A 107 -7.40 12.02 8.26
CA ARG A 107 -7.85 11.62 9.60
C ARG A 107 -6.88 10.64 10.25
N LEU A 108 -6.35 9.68 9.49
CA LEU A 108 -5.32 8.76 9.97
C LEU A 108 -4.05 9.52 10.36
N GLY A 109 -3.59 10.46 9.53
CA GLY A 109 -2.45 11.31 9.84
C GLY A 109 -2.64 12.19 11.09
N ALA A 110 -3.85 12.70 11.31
CA ALA A 110 -4.19 13.44 12.52
C ALA A 110 -4.09 12.57 13.79
N SER A 111 -4.60 11.33 13.72
CA SER A 111 -4.51 10.35 14.82
C SER A 111 -3.07 10.06 15.22
N VAL A 112 -2.15 9.97 14.24
CA VAL A 112 -0.71 9.79 14.51
C VAL A 112 -0.12 11.00 15.23
N GLY A 113 -0.57 12.19 14.86
CA GLY A 113 -0.17 13.42 15.53
C GLY A 113 -0.60 13.48 16.99
N GLU A 114 -1.83 13.05 17.28
CA GLU A 114 -2.36 12.95 18.63
C GLU A 114 -1.57 11.91 19.46
N ASP A 115 -1.38 10.70 18.92
CA ASP A 115 -0.63 9.62 19.58
C ASP A 115 0.81 10.03 19.95
N LEU A 116 1.50 10.77 19.06
CA LEU A 116 2.87 11.23 19.31
C LEU A 116 2.92 12.39 20.32
N ASN A 117 1.90 13.25 20.36
CA ASN A 117 1.79 14.30 21.38
C ASN A 117 1.51 13.71 22.77
N ASP A 118 0.66 12.69 22.84
CA ASP A 118 0.38 11.96 24.09
C ASP A 118 1.62 11.20 24.57
N PHE A 119 2.34 10.56 23.65
CA PHE A 119 3.61 9.91 23.93
C PHE A 119 4.66 10.89 24.47
N PHE A 120 4.80 12.06 23.83
CA PHE A 120 5.67 13.12 24.30
C PHE A 120 5.32 13.55 25.74
N SER A 121 4.03 13.79 26.00
CA SER A 121 3.53 14.22 27.31
C SER A 121 3.78 13.16 28.40
N LEU A 122 3.61 11.89 28.07
CA LEU A 122 3.81 10.76 28.97
C LEU A 122 5.31 10.52 29.29
N LYS A 123 6.17 10.53 28.27
CA LYS A 123 7.57 10.13 28.40
C LYS A 123 8.53 11.24 28.80
N SER A 124 8.20 12.51 28.55
CA SER A 124 9.09 13.64 28.85
C SER A 124 9.55 13.67 30.32
N GLY A 125 8.63 13.44 31.26
CA GLY A 125 8.95 13.43 32.68
C GLY A 125 9.84 12.26 33.10
N GLU A 126 9.65 11.09 32.49
CA GLU A 126 10.47 9.90 32.71
C GLU A 126 11.90 10.11 32.20
N LEU A 127 12.05 10.62 30.97
CA LEU A 127 13.36 10.90 30.37
C LEU A 127 14.14 11.94 31.19
N VAL A 128 13.46 12.97 31.67
CA VAL A 128 14.06 13.98 32.55
C VAL A 128 14.59 13.36 33.85
N LYS A 129 13.82 12.46 34.48
CA LYS A 129 14.28 11.76 35.71
C LYS A 129 15.50 10.88 35.43
N LEU A 130 15.50 10.12 34.33
CA LEU A 130 16.64 9.29 33.94
C LEU A 130 17.90 10.14 33.72
N LEU A 131 17.76 11.31 33.08
CA LEU A 131 18.87 12.25 32.90
C LEU A 131 19.38 12.82 34.23
N GLU A 132 18.49 13.12 35.19
CA GLU A 132 18.87 13.57 36.53
C GLU A 132 19.64 12.51 37.31
N GLU A 133 19.14 11.26 37.31
CA GLU A 133 19.78 10.12 37.95
C GLU A 133 21.18 9.84 37.35
N TYR A 134 21.29 9.88 36.02
CA TYR A 134 22.56 9.74 35.33
C TYR A 134 23.53 10.89 35.67
N CYS A 135 23.04 12.13 35.73
CA CYS A 135 23.86 13.28 36.13
C CYS A 135 24.39 13.12 37.56
N HIS A 136 23.57 12.66 38.51
CA HIS A 136 23.99 12.46 39.89
C HIS A 136 25.07 11.37 40.01
N LYS A 137 24.94 10.29 39.24
CA LYS A 137 25.91 9.19 39.20
C LYS A 137 27.25 9.63 38.59
N GLU A 138 27.23 10.39 37.50
CA GLU A 138 28.42 10.71 36.70
C GLU A 138 29.09 12.04 37.06
N SER A 139 28.44 12.91 37.83
CA SER A 139 28.98 14.23 38.23
C SER A 139 30.26 14.18 39.09
N PRO A 140 30.50 13.20 39.99
CA PRO A 140 31.69 13.22 40.83
C PRO A 140 33.00 13.19 40.03
N GLY A 141 33.90 14.14 40.30
CA GLY A 141 35.25 14.19 39.71
C GLY A 141 35.35 14.72 38.28
N LYS A 142 34.23 14.99 37.59
CA LYS A 142 34.24 15.49 36.20
C LYS A 142 34.23 17.01 36.12
N SER A 143 34.90 17.56 35.11
CA SER A 143 34.80 18.97 34.76
C SER A 143 33.43 19.28 34.14
N ALA A 144 33.04 20.57 34.15
CA ALA A 144 31.78 21.00 33.53
C ALA A 144 31.70 20.68 32.03
N LYS A 145 32.84 20.72 31.32
CA LYS A 145 32.93 20.39 29.90
C LYS A 145 32.71 18.90 29.66
N GLU A 146 33.35 18.04 30.46
CA GLU A 146 33.16 16.58 30.37
C GLU A 146 31.73 16.19 30.73
N LEU A 147 31.17 16.79 31.78
CA LEU A 147 29.78 16.57 32.19
C LEU A 147 28.80 17.00 31.08
N ALA A 148 29.04 18.12 30.41
CA ALA A 148 28.21 18.57 29.29
C ALA A 148 28.23 17.57 28.11
N VAL A 149 29.40 17.01 27.79
CA VAL A 149 29.53 16.01 26.71
C VAL A 149 28.76 14.74 27.03
N ILE A 150 28.94 14.17 28.23
CA ILE A 150 28.27 12.92 28.60
C ILE A 150 26.75 13.07 28.76
N LEU A 151 26.27 14.22 29.26
CA LEU A 151 24.83 14.48 29.37
C LEU A 151 24.18 14.63 28.00
N ASN A 152 24.87 15.26 27.05
CA ASN A 152 24.41 15.33 25.66
C ASN A 152 24.35 13.95 25.02
N GLN A 153 25.40 13.15 25.18
CA GLN A 153 25.45 11.80 24.63
C GLN A 153 24.32 10.93 25.20
N TYR A 154 24.16 10.94 26.53
CA TYR A 154 23.10 10.19 27.19
C TYR A 154 21.69 10.65 26.78
N SER A 155 21.49 11.96 26.60
CA SER A 155 20.22 12.50 26.09
C SER A 155 19.91 11.97 24.69
N ARG A 156 20.92 11.85 23.81
CA ARG A 156 20.73 11.24 22.48
C ARG A 156 20.29 9.79 22.59
N GLU A 157 20.98 9.01 23.41
CA GLU A 157 20.71 7.57 23.60
C GLU A 157 19.31 7.33 24.18
N LEU A 158 18.90 8.14 25.16
CA LEU A 158 17.54 8.13 25.70
C LEU A 158 16.48 8.43 24.63
N ILE A 159 16.67 9.50 23.85
CA ILE A 159 15.72 9.86 22.78
C ILE A 159 15.64 8.75 21.73
N LEU A 160 16.78 8.24 21.27
CA LEU A 160 16.85 7.20 20.24
C LEU A 160 16.14 5.92 20.71
N SER A 161 16.50 5.40 21.87
CA SER A 161 15.93 4.16 22.40
C SER A 161 14.41 4.21 22.49
N VAL A 162 13.86 5.32 23.00
CA VAL A 162 12.42 5.46 23.22
C VAL A 162 11.66 5.78 21.92
N LEU A 163 12.24 6.55 21.01
CA LEU A 163 11.59 6.87 19.73
C LEU A 163 11.66 5.76 18.70
N ASP A 164 12.73 4.96 18.65
CA ASP A 164 12.83 3.87 17.68
C ASP A 164 11.72 2.82 17.90
N GLU A 165 11.46 2.49 19.17
CA GLU A 165 10.36 1.61 19.55
C GLU A 165 9.01 2.21 19.15
N LYS A 166 8.75 3.46 19.54
CA LYS A 166 7.47 4.13 19.26
C LYS A 166 7.24 4.34 17.76
N ARG A 167 8.28 4.68 16.99
CA ARG A 167 8.21 4.80 15.54
C ARG A 167 7.80 3.48 14.90
N ASN A 168 8.41 2.38 15.33
CA ASN A 168 8.10 1.06 14.78
C ASN A 168 6.66 0.64 15.11
N GLU A 169 6.20 0.89 16.34
CA GLU A 169 4.82 0.68 16.78
C GLU A 169 3.82 1.46 15.90
N GLN A 170 4.03 2.77 15.78
CA GLN A 170 3.16 3.67 15.01
C GLN A 170 3.13 3.30 13.51
N ARG A 171 4.28 2.95 12.93
CA ARG A 171 4.37 2.49 11.55
C ARG A 171 3.51 1.24 11.30
N LEU A 172 3.48 0.29 12.23
CA LEU A 172 2.67 -0.93 12.09
C LEU A 172 1.17 -0.61 12.19
N ILE A 173 0.78 0.25 13.14
CA ILE A 173 -0.62 0.68 13.32
C ILE A 173 -1.12 1.38 12.07
N ILE A 174 -0.37 2.38 11.57
CA ILE A 174 -0.74 3.15 10.37
C ILE A 174 -0.86 2.23 9.16
N ARG A 175 0.09 1.32 8.99
CA ARG A 175 0.06 0.36 7.88
C ARG A 175 -1.23 -0.47 7.89
N GLU A 176 -1.60 -1.04 9.04
CA GLU A 176 -2.80 -1.88 9.15
C GLU A 176 -4.08 -1.06 8.92
N GLN A 177 -4.14 0.16 9.47
CA GLN A 177 -5.29 1.03 9.29
C GLN A 177 -5.43 1.51 7.84
N PHE A 178 -4.32 1.92 7.22
CA PHE A 178 -4.31 2.34 5.82
C PHE A 178 -4.68 1.21 4.87
N GLU A 179 -4.21 -0.02 5.12
CA GLU A 179 -4.59 -1.21 4.35
C GLU A 179 -6.11 -1.42 4.35
N LYS A 180 -6.77 -1.30 5.52
CA LYS A 180 -8.23 -1.41 5.63
C LYS A 180 -8.95 -0.31 4.85
N VAL A 181 -8.46 0.93 4.94
CA VAL A 181 -9.02 2.08 4.19
C VAL A 181 -8.90 1.83 2.69
N ALA A 182 -7.70 1.48 2.21
CA ALA A 182 -7.43 1.23 0.80
C ALA A 182 -8.31 0.10 0.25
N LEU A 183 -8.40 -1.03 0.96
CA LEU A 183 -9.26 -2.18 0.60
C LEU A 183 -10.71 -1.78 0.36
N ARG A 184 -11.26 -0.94 1.24
CA ARG A 184 -12.65 -0.47 1.10
C ARG A 184 -12.84 0.38 -0.16
N PHE A 185 -11.88 1.23 -0.51
CA PHE A 185 -11.96 2.05 -1.71
C PHE A 185 -11.72 1.26 -3.00
N PHE A 186 -10.87 0.22 -2.98
CA PHE A 186 -10.81 -0.75 -4.08
C PHE A 186 -12.17 -1.41 -4.31
N GLY A 187 -12.84 -1.87 -3.25
CA GLY A 187 -14.19 -2.45 -3.36
C GLY A 187 -15.19 -1.47 -3.99
N ARG A 188 -15.17 -0.21 -3.57
CA ARG A 188 -16.05 0.84 -4.11
C ARG A 188 -15.79 1.12 -5.60
N ILE A 189 -14.54 1.11 -6.05
CA ILE A 189 -14.22 1.26 -7.47
C ILE A 189 -14.67 0.05 -8.28
N GLU A 190 -14.56 -1.17 -7.74
CA GLU A 190 -15.10 -2.35 -8.44
C GLU A 190 -16.63 -2.31 -8.55
N GLU A 191 -17.35 -1.76 -7.57
CA GLU A 191 -18.79 -1.52 -7.68
C GLU A 191 -19.13 -0.50 -8.79
N ILE A 192 -18.30 0.54 -8.95
CA ILE A 192 -18.45 1.50 -10.05
C ILE A 192 -18.20 0.80 -11.40
N VAL A 193 -17.16 -0.03 -11.50
CA VAL A 193 -16.88 -0.82 -12.71
C VAL A 193 -18.03 -1.78 -13.03
N ASP A 194 -18.54 -2.51 -12.04
CA ASP A 194 -19.69 -3.42 -12.24
C ASP A 194 -20.89 -2.63 -12.79
N ARG A 195 -21.17 -1.44 -12.24
CA ARG A 195 -22.24 -0.56 -12.74
C ARG A 195 -22.01 -0.08 -14.17
N MET A 196 -20.76 0.25 -14.54
CA MET A 196 -20.43 0.61 -15.92
C MET A 196 -20.81 -0.52 -16.88
N MET A 197 -20.42 -1.75 -16.54
CA MET A 197 -20.73 -2.94 -17.34
C MET A 197 -22.23 -3.23 -17.42
N GLU A 198 -22.96 -3.11 -16.29
CA GLU A 198 -24.41 -3.31 -16.24
C GLU A 198 -25.15 -2.31 -17.12
N ILE A 199 -24.83 -1.02 -17.01
CA ILE A 199 -25.44 0.04 -17.84
C ILE A 199 -25.15 -0.18 -19.32
N SER A 200 -23.91 -0.52 -19.68
CA SER A 200 -23.55 -0.86 -21.06
C SER A 200 -24.45 -1.96 -21.60
N ALA A 201 -24.62 -3.03 -20.83
CA ALA A 201 -25.39 -4.17 -21.28
C ALA A 201 -26.89 -3.88 -21.35
N GLU A 202 -27.43 -3.08 -20.43
CA GLU A 202 -28.83 -2.64 -20.47
C GLU A 202 -29.13 -1.80 -21.71
N ILE A 203 -28.31 -0.78 -22.02
CA ILE A 203 -28.51 0.11 -23.17
C ILE A 203 -28.44 -0.66 -24.50
N PHE A 204 -27.55 -1.65 -24.58
CA PHE A 204 -27.32 -2.43 -25.80
C PHE A 204 -28.04 -3.79 -25.82
N ASN A 205 -28.83 -4.10 -24.78
CA ASN A 205 -29.56 -5.36 -24.61
C ASN A 205 -28.67 -6.61 -24.75
N ILE A 206 -27.55 -6.60 -24.02
CA ILE A 206 -26.52 -7.66 -23.97
C ILE A 206 -26.63 -8.40 -22.64
N SER A 207 -26.21 -9.66 -22.61
CA SER A 207 -26.12 -10.45 -21.38
C SER A 207 -24.73 -10.28 -20.75
N VAL A 208 -24.66 -9.84 -19.49
CA VAL A 208 -23.39 -9.80 -18.74
C VAL A 208 -23.23 -11.07 -17.92
N ASP A 209 -22.12 -11.76 -18.15
CA ASP A 209 -21.70 -12.87 -17.29
C ASP A 209 -21.05 -12.28 -16.03
N LYS A 210 -21.76 -12.31 -14.89
CA LYS A 210 -21.22 -11.81 -13.62
C LYS A 210 -20.15 -12.77 -13.11
N SER A 211 -18.91 -12.59 -13.53
CA SER A 211 -17.79 -13.43 -13.08
C SER A 211 -17.60 -13.30 -11.56
N ALA A 212 -17.46 -14.45 -10.91
CA ALA A 212 -17.79 -14.69 -9.50
C ALA A 212 -16.69 -14.34 -8.48
N SER A 213 -15.81 -13.38 -8.75
CA SER A 213 -14.85 -12.94 -7.73
C SER A 213 -14.59 -11.45 -7.76
N LYS A 214 -15.05 -10.79 -6.70
CA LYS A 214 -14.66 -9.43 -6.29
C LYS A 214 -13.41 -9.46 -5.41
N GLU A 215 -12.75 -10.60 -5.25
CA GLU A 215 -11.49 -10.66 -4.51
C GLU A 215 -10.43 -9.92 -5.30
N TYR A 216 -10.39 -8.62 -5.05
CA TYR A 216 -9.30 -7.79 -5.48
C TYR A 216 -8.09 -8.22 -4.69
N ILE A 217 -7.18 -8.88 -5.39
CA ILE A 217 -5.89 -9.31 -4.87
C ILE A 217 -5.04 -8.07 -4.88
N LEU A 218 -5.06 -7.36 -3.77
CA LEU A 218 -3.90 -6.61 -3.37
C LEU A 218 -2.76 -7.63 -3.29
N GLY A 219 -2.03 -7.73 -4.40
CA GLY A 219 -0.80 -8.50 -4.44
C GLY A 219 -0.01 -8.05 -3.23
N SER A 220 0.38 -9.01 -2.38
CA SER A 220 1.14 -8.81 -1.14
C SER A 220 2.35 -7.87 -1.25
N LYS A 221 2.77 -7.53 -2.48
CA LYS A 221 3.77 -6.50 -2.81
C LYS A 221 3.31 -5.04 -2.70
N ARG A 222 2.01 -4.73 -2.60
CA ARG A 222 1.52 -3.32 -2.48
C ARG A 222 1.31 -2.85 -1.04
N PHE A 223 1.45 -3.72 -0.05
CA PHE A 223 1.41 -3.35 1.37
C PHE A 223 2.79 -3.17 2.00
N TYR A 224 3.84 -3.11 1.18
CA TYR A 224 5.12 -2.58 1.63
C TYR A 224 5.10 -1.08 1.36
N PHE A 225 4.33 -0.36 2.18
CA PHE A 225 4.42 1.09 2.23
C PHE A 225 5.83 1.44 2.71
N TYR A 226 6.62 1.99 1.82
CA TYR A 226 7.96 2.42 2.14
C TYR A 226 7.86 3.78 2.81
N PHE A 227 7.66 3.77 4.13
CA PHE A 227 7.94 4.97 4.92
C PHE A 227 9.46 5.12 4.90
N GLU A 228 9.97 6.13 4.18
CA GLU A 228 11.41 6.34 4.06
C GLU A 228 12.07 6.23 5.44
N GLU A 229 13.06 5.33 5.55
CA GLU A 229 13.95 5.31 6.70
C GLU A 229 14.97 6.42 6.48
N HIS A 230 14.60 7.66 6.78
CA HIS A 230 15.59 8.71 6.84
C HIS A 230 16.55 8.43 8.01
N PRO A 231 17.86 8.27 7.77
CA PRO A 231 18.84 8.10 8.84
C PRO A 231 19.09 9.41 9.63
N SER A 232 18.23 10.41 9.50
CA SER A 232 18.44 11.73 10.09
C SER A 232 17.87 11.84 11.51
N PHE A 233 17.99 10.76 12.30
CA PHE A 233 17.87 10.91 13.73
C PHE A 233 19.09 11.70 14.20
N ILE A 234 18.82 12.93 14.64
CA ILE A 234 19.75 13.86 15.29
C ILE A 234 20.61 14.67 14.29
N PRO A 235 20.18 15.91 13.93
CA PRO A 235 21.15 16.98 13.63
C PRO A 235 22.14 17.01 14.79
N SER A 236 23.45 17.14 14.52
CA SER A 236 24.49 17.30 15.54
C SER A 236 23.94 18.18 16.66
N LEU A 237 23.66 17.59 17.84
CA LEU A 237 23.17 18.35 18.98
C LEU A 237 24.10 19.53 19.13
N GLU A 238 23.54 20.73 19.02
CA GLU A 238 24.25 21.95 19.38
C GLU A 238 24.83 21.69 20.76
N THR A 239 26.14 21.66 20.84
CA THR A 239 26.87 21.40 22.08
C THR A 239 26.33 22.36 23.14
N LEU A 240 25.86 21.81 24.27
CA LEU A 240 25.50 22.61 25.46
C LEU A 240 26.55 23.69 25.65
N THR A 241 26.13 24.95 25.55
CA THR A 241 27.04 26.10 25.57
C THR A 241 27.70 26.15 26.95
N VAL A 242 29.01 25.91 27.00
CA VAL A 242 29.76 25.96 28.27
C VAL A 242 30.08 27.43 28.54
N LEU A 243 29.31 28.05 29.44
CA LEU A 243 29.65 29.37 29.98
C LEU A 243 30.93 29.24 30.82
N GLY A 244 32.03 29.75 30.29
CA GLY A 244 33.27 29.89 31.04
C GLY A 244 33.08 30.86 32.20
N VAL A 245 33.57 30.47 33.39
CA VAL A 245 33.71 31.28 34.61
C VAL A 245 32.49 31.35 35.55
N LEU A 246 32.02 30.20 36.05
CA LEU A 246 31.07 30.12 37.18
C LEU A 246 31.57 29.13 38.27
N PRO A 247 31.21 29.30 39.56
CA PRO A 247 31.58 28.39 40.64
C PRO A 247 31.07 26.95 40.41
N LYS A 248 31.90 25.93 40.69
CA LYS A 248 31.63 24.50 40.37
C LYS A 248 30.24 24.02 40.83
N THR A 249 29.76 24.48 41.98
CA THR A 249 28.45 24.11 42.55
C THR A 249 27.27 24.73 41.79
N LEU A 250 27.41 25.94 41.25
CA LEU A 250 26.38 26.62 40.46
C LEU A 250 26.37 26.15 39.00
N VAL A 251 27.53 25.74 38.48
CA VAL A 251 27.66 25.20 37.11
C VAL A 251 26.91 23.89 36.96
N GLY A 252 27.00 22.98 37.93
CA GLY A 252 26.32 21.67 37.86
C GLY A 252 24.80 21.80 37.79
N GLY A 253 24.19 22.59 38.68
CA GLY A 253 22.73 22.79 38.69
C GLY A 253 22.20 23.51 37.43
N ARG A 254 22.93 24.51 36.93
CA ARG A 254 22.55 25.23 35.69
C ARG A 254 22.76 24.36 34.45
N LEU A 255 23.82 23.57 34.41
CA LEU A 255 24.09 22.63 33.32
C LEU A 255 23.00 21.55 33.25
N LEU A 256 22.63 20.96 34.38
CA LEU A 256 21.54 19.99 34.44
C LEU A 256 20.20 20.60 34.00
N LYS A 257 19.88 21.82 34.45
CA LYS A 257 18.67 22.54 33.99
C LYS A 257 18.68 22.74 32.47
N ASN A 258 19.81 23.15 31.89
CA ASN A 258 19.93 23.33 30.44
C ASN A 258 19.81 21.99 29.70
N ALA A 259 20.44 20.94 30.21
CA ALA A 259 20.36 19.59 29.63
C ALA A 259 18.92 19.06 29.64
N LYS A 260 18.17 19.26 30.73
CA LYS A 260 16.75 18.90 30.83
C LYS A 260 15.89 19.63 29.81
N ASN A 261 16.02 20.96 29.74
CA ASN A 261 15.26 21.76 28.79
C ASN A 261 15.57 21.33 27.34
N LYS A 262 16.86 21.11 27.04
CA LYS A 262 17.28 20.68 25.71
C LYS A 262 16.82 19.27 25.39
N LEU A 263 16.83 18.35 26.35
CA LEU A 263 16.27 17.00 26.21
C LEU A 263 14.80 17.06 25.79
N VAL A 264 13.99 17.85 26.51
CA VAL A 264 12.55 17.99 26.19
C VAL A 264 12.35 18.63 24.81
N GLU A 265 13.05 19.71 24.50
CA GLU A 265 13.00 20.37 23.18
C GLU A 265 13.37 19.41 22.04
N LEU A 266 14.45 18.65 22.21
CA LEU A 266 14.89 17.69 21.21
C LEU A 266 13.92 16.53 21.08
N PHE A 267 13.36 16.05 22.20
CA PHE A 267 12.40 14.96 22.17
C PHE A 267 11.13 15.37 21.43
N ASP A 268 10.58 16.56 21.72
CA ASP A 268 9.43 17.13 20.99
C ASP A 268 9.73 17.27 19.49
N ARG A 269 10.87 17.87 19.14
CA ARG A 269 11.27 18.03 17.74
C ARG A 269 11.39 16.70 17.00
N ASN A 270 11.92 15.67 17.64
CA ASN A 270 12.03 14.35 17.03
C ASN A 270 10.66 13.64 16.96
N CYS A 271 9.75 13.83 17.93
CA CYS A 271 8.35 13.38 17.80
C CYS A 271 7.68 14.05 16.59
N GLY A 272 7.86 15.36 16.43
CA GLY A 272 7.35 16.12 15.28
C GLY A 272 7.91 15.63 13.95
N ARG A 273 9.19 15.22 13.92
CA ARG A 273 9.81 14.62 12.73
C ARG A 273 9.22 13.24 12.41
N VAL A 274 9.10 12.36 13.41
CA VAL A 274 8.46 11.05 13.22
C VAL A 274 7.04 11.21 12.69
N ARG A 275 6.27 12.17 13.21
CA ARG A 275 4.94 12.51 12.69
C ARG A 275 5.01 12.91 11.22
N PHE A 276 5.90 13.84 10.87
CA PHE A 276 6.05 14.31 9.50
C PHE A 276 6.37 13.17 8.54
N ASP A 277 7.40 12.37 8.85
CA ASP A 277 7.85 11.26 8.00
C ASP A 277 6.72 10.21 7.80
N LEU A 278 5.97 9.90 8.85
CA LEU A 278 4.85 8.95 8.77
C LEU A 278 3.67 9.50 7.95
N VAL A 279 3.31 10.78 8.14
CA VAL A 279 2.20 11.43 7.41
C VAL A 279 2.56 11.63 5.95
N GLU A 280 3.80 11.99 5.64
CA GLU A 280 4.29 12.13 4.27
C GLU A 280 4.22 10.80 3.52
N GLY A 281 4.80 9.73 4.10
CA GLY A 281 4.74 8.39 3.50
C GLY A 281 3.32 7.85 3.35
N LEU A 282 2.42 8.18 4.29
CA LEU A 282 1.00 7.86 4.18
C LEU A 282 0.34 8.60 3.01
N THR A 283 0.66 9.89 2.85
CA THR A 283 0.11 10.73 1.76
C THR A 283 0.60 10.26 0.39
N GLU A 284 1.87 9.89 0.28
CA GLU A 284 2.43 9.29 -0.94
C GLU A 284 1.73 7.97 -1.28
N SER A 285 1.59 7.08 -0.30
CA SER A 285 0.87 5.81 -0.48
C SER A 285 -0.59 6.03 -0.91
N ALA A 286 -1.26 7.06 -0.40
CA ALA A 286 -2.60 7.43 -0.81
C ALA A 286 -2.67 7.92 -2.26
N ARG A 287 -1.64 8.63 -2.75
CA ARG A 287 -1.56 9.06 -4.15
C ARG A 287 -1.42 7.87 -5.10
N ASP A 288 -0.60 6.89 -4.74
CA ASP A 288 -0.43 5.67 -5.54
C ASP A 288 -1.73 4.87 -5.61
N VAL A 289 -2.40 4.67 -4.48
CA VAL A 289 -3.72 4.02 -4.43
C VAL A 289 -4.72 4.80 -5.28
N ALA A 290 -4.81 6.12 -5.12
CA ALA A 290 -5.71 6.94 -5.93
C ALA A 290 -5.41 6.83 -7.43
N GLY A 291 -4.14 6.75 -7.82
CA GLY A 291 -3.72 6.52 -9.20
C GLY A 291 -4.21 5.17 -9.74
N ASP A 292 -4.00 4.09 -8.99
CA ASP A 292 -4.49 2.75 -9.33
C ASP A 292 -6.02 2.72 -9.49
N LEU A 293 -6.74 3.34 -8.55
CA LEU A 293 -8.21 3.44 -8.57
C LEU A 293 -8.71 4.17 -9.83
N ARG A 294 -8.06 5.29 -10.21
CA ARG A 294 -8.38 6.02 -11.44
C ARG A 294 -8.13 5.17 -12.68
N LEU A 295 -6.95 4.56 -12.78
CA LEU A 295 -6.56 3.74 -13.92
C LEU A 295 -7.54 2.59 -14.13
N ARG A 296 -7.97 1.95 -13.04
CA ARG A 296 -8.89 0.83 -13.08
C ARG A 296 -10.22 1.17 -13.73
N ALA A 297 -10.94 2.17 -13.21
CA ALA A 297 -12.23 2.57 -13.76
C ALA A 297 -12.10 3.19 -15.17
N ASN A 298 -11.08 4.04 -15.37
CA ASN A 298 -10.84 4.71 -16.66
C ASN A 298 -10.54 3.71 -17.78
N SER A 299 -9.82 2.63 -17.49
CA SER A 299 -9.54 1.57 -18.47
C SER A 299 -10.82 0.94 -18.99
N VAL A 300 -11.78 0.64 -18.11
CA VAL A 300 -13.06 0.03 -18.48
C VAL A 300 -13.93 1.02 -19.24
N SER A 301 -14.13 2.22 -18.69
CA SER A 301 -14.91 3.29 -19.33
C SER A 301 -14.42 3.58 -20.75
N LYS A 302 -13.10 3.73 -20.94
CA LYS A 302 -12.50 3.95 -22.26
C LYS A 302 -12.65 2.76 -23.20
N GLY A 303 -12.50 1.53 -22.72
CA GLY A 303 -12.68 0.32 -23.53
C GLY A 303 -14.09 0.24 -24.11
N LEU A 304 -15.09 0.41 -23.25
CA LEU A 304 -16.51 0.40 -23.62
C LEU A 304 -16.85 1.52 -24.62
N LEU A 305 -16.42 2.76 -24.35
CA LEU A 305 -16.62 3.90 -25.26
C LEU A 305 -15.92 3.69 -26.61
N ALA A 306 -14.68 3.19 -26.59
CA ALA A 306 -13.91 2.94 -27.80
C ALA A 306 -14.59 1.89 -28.68
N ALA A 307 -15.12 0.82 -28.10
CA ALA A 307 -15.85 -0.22 -28.82
C ALA A 307 -17.06 0.34 -29.58
N ILE A 308 -17.87 1.18 -28.91
CA ILE A 308 -19.08 1.75 -29.49
C ILE A 308 -18.73 2.80 -30.56
N HIS A 309 -17.77 3.69 -30.29
CA HIS A 309 -17.35 4.68 -31.29
C HIS A 309 -16.69 4.04 -32.52
N LYS A 310 -15.92 2.96 -32.32
CA LYS A 310 -15.38 2.15 -33.42
C LYS A 310 -16.50 1.58 -34.28
N ALA A 311 -17.52 0.99 -33.66
CA ALA A 311 -18.67 0.46 -34.39
C ALA A 311 -19.38 1.56 -35.19
N ARG A 312 -19.62 2.74 -34.59
CA ARG A 312 -20.19 3.90 -35.29
C ARG A 312 -19.40 4.28 -36.55
N LEU A 313 -18.08 4.42 -36.43
CA LEU A 313 -17.22 4.77 -37.57
C LEU A 313 -17.26 3.68 -38.66
N GLU A 314 -17.24 2.42 -38.26
CA GLU A 314 -17.21 1.29 -39.20
C GLU A 314 -18.58 1.03 -39.85
N ARG A 315 -19.68 1.55 -39.31
CA ARG A 315 -21.01 1.46 -39.93
C ARG A 315 -21.18 2.30 -41.19
N ASP A 316 -20.43 3.40 -41.30
CA ASP A 316 -20.44 4.28 -42.47
C ASP A 316 -19.64 3.69 -43.65
N LEU A 317 -18.98 2.54 -43.44
CA LEU A 317 -18.20 1.84 -44.47
C LEU A 317 -19.09 1.09 -45.47
N GLY A 318 -18.52 0.80 -46.64
CA GLY A 318 -19.16 0.00 -47.68
C GLY A 318 -19.47 -1.43 -47.21
N GLU A 319 -20.44 -2.10 -47.86
CA GLU A 319 -20.89 -3.46 -47.47
C GLU A 319 -19.75 -4.48 -47.39
N LYS A 320 -18.82 -4.43 -48.34
CA LYS A 320 -17.67 -5.35 -48.39
C LYS A 320 -16.74 -5.17 -47.18
N GLU A 321 -16.42 -3.92 -46.84
CA GLU A 321 -15.57 -3.60 -45.69
C GLU A 321 -16.26 -3.97 -44.38
N ARG A 322 -17.57 -3.73 -44.26
CA ARG A 322 -18.36 -4.18 -43.09
C ARG A 322 -18.34 -5.69 -42.92
N ALA A 323 -18.45 -6.45 -44.00
CA ALA A 323 -18.36 -7.92 -43.95
C ALA A 323 -16.98 -8.40 -43.45
N GLU A 324 -15.90 -7.76 -43.90
CA GLU A 324 -14.54 -8.05 -43.44
C GLU A 324 -14.37 -7.75 -41.94
N ARG A 325 -14.96 -6.65 -41.45
CA ARG A 325 -14.93 -6.31 -40.01
C ARG A 325 -15.69 -7.31 -39.15
N LEU A 326 -16.86 -7.76 -39.58
CA LEU A 326 -17.65 -8.78 -38.89
C LEU A 326 -16.90 -10.13 -38.79
N GLU A 327 -16.13 -10.49 -39.83
CA GLU A 327 -15.32 -11.70 -39.80
C GLU A 327 -14.12 -11.58 -38.84
N SER A 328 -13.44 -10.43 -38.83
CA SER A 328 -12.36 -10.15 -37.86
C SER A 328 -12.88 -10.24 -36.42
N TRP A 329 -14.04 -9.62 -36.17
CA TRP A 329 -14.70 -9.67 -34.87
C TRP A 329 -15.01 -11.11 -34.43
N ARG A 330 -15.54 -11.94 -35.34
CA ARG A 330 -15.88 -13.34 -35.03
C ARG A 330 -14.64 -14.10 -34.59
N LYS A 331 -13.53 -13.92 -35.29
CA LYS A 331 -12.25 -14.53 -34.95
C LYS A 331 -11.74 -14.08 -33.57
N GLU A 332 -11.75 -12.78 -33.30
CA GLU A 332 -11.34 -12.22 -32.01
C GLU A 332 -12.21 -12.75 -30.85
N TYR A 333 -13.52 -12.83 -31.07
CA TYR A 333 -14.46 -13.37 -30.07
C TYR A 333 -14.22 -14.86 -29.78
N ASP A 334 -13.98 -15.67 -30.82
CA ASP A 334 -13.68 -17.10 -30.67
C ASP A 334 -12.33 -17.34 -29.94
N GLU A 335 -11.31 -16.55 -30.25
CA GLU A 335 -10.01 -16.58 -29.53
C GLU A 335 -10.18 -16.22 -28.05
N LEU A 336 -10.97 -15.18 -27.74
CA LEU A 336 -11.25 -14.76 -26.38
C LEU A 336 -11.99 -15.84 -25.58
N ARG A 337 -12.96 -16.51 -26.22
CA ARG A 337 -13.69 -17.63 -25.62
C ARG A 337 -12.79 -18.81 -25.31
N GLN A 338 -11.89 -19.17 -26.23
CA GLN A 338 -10.89 -20.24 -25.98
C GLN A 338 -9.98 -19.90 -24.78
N MET A 339 -9.55 -18.64 -24.65
CA MET A 339 -8.79 -18.20 -23.49
C MET A 339 -9.59 -18.30 -22.19
N LYS A 340 -10.88 -17.92 -22.20
CA LYS A 340 -11.80 -18.06 -21.05
C LYS A 340 -11.86 -19.52 -20.57
N ASP A 341 -12.10 -20.44 -21.50
CA ASP A 341 -12.21 -21.87 -21.22
C ASP A 341 -10.89 -22.43 -20.67
N MET A 342 -9.74 -22.05 -21.22
CA MET A 342 -8.43 -22.44 -20.71
C MET A 342 -8.21 -21.99 -19.26
N VAL A 343 -8.54 -20.74 -18.93
CA VAL A 343 -8.38 -20.22 -17.57
C VAL A 343 -9.33 -20.93 -16.61
N GLN A 344 -10.59 -21.18 -17.01
CA GLN A 344 -11.55 -21.94 -16.20
C GLN A 344 -11.10 -23.40 -15.98
N GLN A 345 -10.48 -24.04 -16.96
CA GLN A 345 -9.91 -25.38 -16.83
C GLN A 345 -8.73 -25.39 -15.85
N VAL A 346 -7.86 -24.38 -15.86
CA VAL A 346 -6.75 -24.28 -14.90
C VAL A 346 -7.26 -24.19 -13.46
N ILE A 347 -8.38 -23.50 -13.24
CA ILE A 347 -9.04 -23.42 -11.92
C ILE A 347 -9.73 -24.75 -11.58
N SER A 348 -10.43 -25.37 -12.54
CA SER A 348 -11.31 -26.55 -12.28
C SER A 348 -10.58 -27.89 -12.26
N SER A 349 -9.38 -27.98 -12.85
CA SER A 349 -8.61 -29.23 -12.96
C SER A 349 -7.75 -29.52 -11.72
N ARG A 350 -7.98 -28.82 -10.61
CA ARG A 350 -7.19 -28.87 -9.38
C ARG A 350 -8.10 -28.73 -8.17
#